data_AF-A0A921SRS6-F1
#
_entry.id   AF-A0A921SRS6-F1
#
_cell.length_a   1.000
_cell.length_b   1.000
_cell.length_c   1.000
_cell.angle_alpha   90.00
_cell.angle_beta   90.00
_cell.angle_gamma   90.00
#
_symmetry.space_group_name_H-M   'P 1'
#
loop_
_entity.id
_entity.type
_entity.pdbx_description
1 polymer ?
#
loop_
_entity_poly.entity_id
_entity_poly.type
_entity_poly.pdbx_seq_one_letter_code
_entity_poly.pdbx_strand_id
1 'polypeptide(L)'
;MEYREIYKALERRWRSTPGVRFMDFSGWRQPRGADGRARLLLLIEDQATMQRVCITHADGSVVISCAPMSGRGTTKTIHCGDQTRAAEELERLFGRLDRAA
;
A
#
# COMPACT_ATOMS: atom_id res chain seq x y z
N MET A 1 12.45 -0.38 -13.73
CA MET A 1 11.54 0.59 -13.09
C MET A 1 11.70 0.48 -11.60
N GLU A 2 11.81 1.62 -10.92
CA GLU A 2 11.72 1.69 -9.45
C GLU A 2 10.33 1.18 -9.01
N TYR A 3 10.28 0.44 -7.90
CA TYR A 3 9.04 -0.15 -7.32
C TYR A 3 8.32 -1.20 -8.17
N ARG A 4 8.97 -1.74 -9.22
CA ARG A 4 8.36 -2.71 -10.14
C ARG A 4 7.70 -3.88 -9.42
N GLU A 5 8.34 -4.44 -8.40
CA GLU A 5 7.83 -5.62 -7.71
C GLU A 5 6.58 -5.29 -6.86
N ILE A 6 6.50 -4.09 -6.31
CA ILE A 6 5.30 -3.60 -5.60
C ILE A 6 4.13 -3.53 -6.58
N TYR A 7 4.33 -2.92 -7.76
CA TYR A 7 3.27 -2.83 -8.77
C TYR A 7 2.81 -4.19 -9.29
N LYS A 8 3.70 -5.17 -9.42
CA LYS A 8 3.30 -6.55 -9.80
C LYS A 8 2.39 -7.19 -8.74
N ALA A 9 2.72 -7.05 -7.47
CA ALA A 9 1.90 -7.58 -6.38
C ALA A 9 0.52 -6.89 -6.34
N LEU A 10 0.48 -5.57 -6.57
CA LEU A 10 -0.76 -4.82 -6.69
C LEU A 10 -1.61 -5.24 -7.89
N GLU A 11 -0.98 -5.42 -9.05
CA GLU A 11 -1.67 -5.86 -10.26
C GLU A 11 -2.29 -7.25 -10.08
N ARG A 12 -1.58 -8.18 -9.42
CA ARG A 12 -2.13 -9.50 -9.09
C ARG A 12 -3.38 -9.37 -8.22
N ARG A 13 -3.31 -8.59 -7.13
CA ARG A 13 -4.45 -8.36 -6.24
C ARG A 13 -5.63 -7.73 -6.97
N TRP A 14 -5.36 -6.73 -7.80
CA TRP A 14 -6.38 -6.05 -8.58
C TRP A 14 -7.09 -6.98 -9.58
N ARG A 15 -6.34 -7.89 -10.22
CA ARG A 15 -6.90 -8.87 -11.15
C ARG A 15 -7.64 -10.01 -10.45
N SER A 16 -7.22 -10.42 -9.25
CA SER A 16 -7.80 -11.56 -8.53
C SER A 16 -9.06 -11.20 -7.74
N THR A 17 -9.18 -9.95 -7.30
CA THR A 17 -10.14 -9.57 -6.24
C THR A 17 -11.05 -8.44 -6.73
N PRO A 18 -12.32 -8.75 -7.05
CA PRO A 18 -13.30 -7.74 -7.40
C PRO A 18 -13.44 -6.66 -6.32
N GLY A 19 -13.55 -5.40 -6.74
CA GLY A 19 -13.70 -4.27 -5.82
C GLY A 19 -12.40 -3.70 -5.27
N VAL A 20 -11.24 -4.26 -5.62
CA VAL A 20 -9.95 -3.61 -5.36
C VAL A 20 -9.74 -2.46 -6.33
N ARG A 21 -9.32 -1.30 -5.80
CA ARG A 21 -8.88 -0.13 -6.56
C ARG A 21 -7.56 0.36 -6.00
N PHE A 22 -6.70 0.90 -6.85
CA PHE A 22 -5.53 1.62 -6.37
C PHE A 22 -5.37 2.95 -7.10
N MET A 23 -4.78 3.91 -6.41
CA MET A 23 -4.47 5.25 -6.87
C MET A 23 -2.99 5.52 -6.59
N ASP A 24 -2.30 6.06 -7.60
CA ASP A 24 -0.89 6.42 -7.51
C ASP A 24 -0.74 7.94 -7.43
N PHE A 25 -0.26 8.41 -6.28
CA PHE A 25 0.05 9.80 -5.99
C PHE A 25 1.57 10.03 -5.90
N SER A 26 2.38 9.09 -6.39
CA SER A 26 3.83 9.27 -6.50
C SER A 26 4.14 10.49 -7.38
N GLY A 27 5.13 11.27 -6.97
CA GLY A 27 5.47 12.54 -7.61
C GLY A 27 4.55 13.71 -7.25
N TRP A 28 3.47 13.50 -6.48
CA TRP A 28 2.62 14.60 -6.04
C TRP A 28 3.34 15.47 -5.00
N ARG A 29 3.06 16.78 -5.03
CA ARG A 29 3.58 17.71 -4.03
C ARG A 29 2.95 17.40 -2.68
N GLN A 30 3.79 17.16 -1.67
CA GLN A 30 3.32 16.93 -0.31
C GLN A 30 2.66 18.22 0.24
N PRO A 31 1.58 18.12 1.05
CA PRO A 31 1.03 19.29 1.74
C PRO A 31 2.05 19.88 2.73
N ARG A 32 1.87 21.17 3.06
CA ARG A 32 2.76 22.04 3.84
C ARG A 32 3.61 21.34 4.92
N GLY A 33 4.92 21.61 4.92
CA GLY A 33 5.88 21.22 5.97
C GLY A 33 6.95 20.21 5.52
N ALA A 34 6.68 19.44 4.46
CA ALA A 34 7.67 18.60 3.80
C ALA A 34 8.09 19.24 2.47
N ASP A 35 9.33 19.71 2.38
CA ASP A 35 9.90 20.14 1.10
C ASP A 35 10.13 18.90 0.22
N GLY A 36 9.26 18.70 -0.78
CA GLY A 36 9.46 17.62 -1.75
C GLY A 36 8.20 17.10 -2.45
N ARG A 37 8.44 16.25 -3.45
CA ARG A 37 7.41 15.38 -4.05
C ARG A 37 7.46 14.03 -3.36
N ALA A 38 6.31 13.39 -3.19
CA ALA A 38 6.25 12.03 -2.64
C ALA A 38 7.04 11.08 -3.56
N ARG A 39 8.07 10.39 -3.05
CA ARG A 39 8.84 9.45 -3.88
C ARG A 39 8.00 8.23 -4.29
N LEU A 40 7.18 7.75 -3.35
CA LEU A 40 6.16 6.73 -3.57
C LEU A 40 4.97 7.06 -2.66
N LEU A 41 3.76 7.08 -3.21
CA LEU A 41 2.52 7.18 -2.45
C LEU A 41 1.41 6.45 -3.19
N LEU A 42 1.15 5.21 -2.79
CA LEU A 42 0.09 4.37 -3.33
C LEU A 42 -1.02 4.22 -2.30
N LEU A 43 -2.26 4.40 -2.75
CA LEU A 43 -3.44 4.18 -1.94
C LEU A 43 -4.27 3.07 -2.58
N ILE A 44 -4.51 2.00 -1.84
CA ILE A 44 -5.28 0.84 -2.26
C ILE A 44 -6.53 0.76 -1.38
N GLU A 45 -7.68 0.71 -2.03
CA GLU A 45 -8.95 0.43 -1.38
C GLU A 45 -9.41 -0.96 -1.79
N ASP A 46 -9.50 -1.85 -0.81
CA ASP A 46 -9.92 -3.23 -0.99
C ASP A 46 -11.32 -3.39 -0.40
N GLN A 47 -12.33 -3.22 -1.26
CA GLN A 47 -13.75 -3.33 -0.87
C GLN A 47 -14.12 -4.76 -0.46
N ALA A 48 -13.42 -5.78 -0.95
CA ALA A 48 -13.71 -7.17 -0.59
C ALA A 48 -13.39 -7.43 0.90
N THR A 49 -12.37 -6.76 1.43
CA THR A 49 -11.91 -6.95 2.82
C THR A 49 -12.19 -5.73 3.72
N MET A 50 -12.83 -4.70 3.15
CA MET A 50 -13.08 -3.40 3.77
C MET A 50 -11.83 -2.76 4.38
N GLN A 51 -10.67 -2.99 3.74
CA GLN A 51 -9.38 -2.44 4.15
C GLN A 51 -8.86 -1.39 3.18
N ARG A 52 -8.13 -0.44 3.72
CA ARG A 52 -7.32 0.52 3.00
C ARG A 52 -5.85 0.23 3.27
N VAL A 53 -5.08 0.02 2.22
CA VAL A 53 -3.63 -0.13 2.29
C VAL A 53 -2.97 1.10 1.69
N CYS A 54 -1.99 1.68 2.37
CA CYS A 54 -1.20 2.80 1.88
C CYS A 54 0.28 2.41 1.89
N ILE A 55 0.96 2.64 0.76
CA ILE A 55 2.38 2.32 0.58
C ILE A 55 3.13 3.63 0.34
N THR A 56 4.10 3.92 1.18
CA THR A 56 4.94 5.12 1.07
C THR A 56 6.41 4.76 1.03
N HIS A 57 7.23 5.63 0.45
CA HIS A 57 8.68 5.58 0.60
C HIS A 57 9.14 6.90 1.20
N ALA A 58 9.49 6.86 2.48
CA ALA A 58 10.00 7.98 3.26
C ALA A 58 11.24 7.53 4.04
N ASP A 59 12.17 8.46 4.27
CA ASP A 59 13.36 8.24 5.10
C ASP A 59 14.19 7.00 4.71
N GLY A 60 14.25 6.70 3.41
CA GLY A 60 15.01 5.57 2.86
C GLY A 60 14.39 4.19 3.09
N SER A 61 13.13 4.13 3.56
CA SER A 61 12.41 2.88 3.80
C SER A 61 11.05 2.86 3.11
N VAL A 62 10.69 1.73 2.52
CA VAL A 62 9.32 1.48 2.08
C VAL A 62 8.47 1.06 3.28
N VAL A 63 7.32 1.69 3.45
CA VAL A 63 6.38 1.45 4.54
C VAL A 63 5.02 1.07 3.99
N ILE A 64 4.42 0.03 4.55
CA ILE A 64 3.05 -0.40 4.25
C ILE A 64 2.20 -0.15 5.49
N SER A 65 1.10 0.57 5.33
CA SER A 65 0.10 0.78 6.37
C SER A 65 -1.24 0.20 5.93
N CYS A 66 -1.95 -0.45 6.83
CA CYS A 66 -3.25 -1.07 6.58
C CYS A 66 -4.23 -0.63 7.66
N ALA A 67 -5.39 -0.12 7.28
CA ALA A 67 -6.41 0.36 8.19
C ALA A 67 -7.82 0.01 7.67
N PRO A 68 -8.82 -0.18 8.56
CA PRO A 68 -10.20 -0.35 8.13
C PRO A 68 -10.72 0.88 7.38
N MET A 69 -11.48 0.67 6.29
CA MET A 69 -12.07 1.76 5.52
C MET A 69 -13.11 2.57 6.31
N SER A 70 -13.71 1.99 7.35
CA SER A 70 -14.65 2.66 8.24
C SER A 70 -13.99 3.75 9.11
N GLY A 71 -12.65 3.79 9.17
CA GLY A 71 -11.90 4.63 10.11
C GLY A 71 -11.97 4.17 11.56
N ARG A 72 -12.70 3.09 11.87
CA ARG A 72 -12.81 2.51 13.20
C ARG A 72 -11.95 1.26 13.29
N GLY A 73 -10.92 1.30 14.12
CA GLY A 73 -10.00 0.19 14.37
C GLY A 73 -8.54 0.63 14.35
N THR A 74 -7.64 -0.34 14.44
CA THR A 74 -6.20 -0.09 14.57
C THR A 74 -5.51 -0.13 13.21
N THR A 75 -4.77 0.92 12.88
CA THR A 75 -3.83 0.92 11.75
C THR A 75 -2.63 0.04 12.07
N LYS A 76 -2.32 -0.90 11.20
CA LYS A 76 -1.10 -1.71 11.27
C LYS A 76 -0.07 -1.16 10.29
N THR A 77 1.16 -0.98 10.75
CA THR A 77 2.27 -0.47 9.94
C THR A 77 3.39 -1.49 9.88
N ILE A 78 3.94 -1.70 8.69
CA ILE A 78 5.04 -2.64 8.41
C ILE A 78 6.16 -1.84 7.74
N HIS A 79 7.34 -1.84 8.35
CA HIS A 79 8.54 -1.25 7.77
C HIS A 79 9.28 -2.31 6.96
N CYS A 80 9.40 -2.09 5.66
CA CYS A 80 9.93 -3.07 4.72
C CYS A 80 11.40 -2.81 4.37
N GLY A 81 11.89 -1.58 4.52
CA GLY A 81 13.24 -1.20 4.10
C GLY A 81 13.30 -1.01 2.58
N ASP A 82 13.23 -2.09 1.82
CA ASP A 82 13.32 -2.06 0.36
C ASP A 82 12.04 -2.53 -0.36
N GLN A 83 12.04 -2.36 -1.68
CA GLN A 83 10.90 -2.71 -2.54
C GLN A 83 10.62 -4.22 -2.64
N THR A 84 11.65 -5.06 -2.51
CA THR A 84 11.52 -6.52 -2.66
C THR A 84 10.79 -7.06 -1.44
N ARG A 85 11.26 -6.68 -0.25
CA ARG A 85 10.59 -7.02 1.00
C ARG A 85 9.20 -6.41 1.11
N ALA A 86 8.99 -5.20 0.57
CA ALA A 86 7.66 -4.60 0.50
C ALA A 86 6.70 -5.43 -0.36
N ALA A 87 7.14 -5.91 -1.53
CA ALA A 87 6.31 -6.75 -2.39
C ALA A 87 5.94 -8.07 -1.69
N GLU A 88 6.88 -8.72 -1.02
CA GLU A 88 6.62 -9.96 -0.26
C GLU A 88 5.62 -9.74 0.90
N GLU A 89 5.82 -8.68 1.68
CA GLU A 89 4.91 -8.35 2.78
C GLU A 89 3.52 -7.95 2.29
N LEU A 90 3.43 -7.35 1.11
CA LEU A 90 2.16 -6.99 0.48
C LEU A 90 1.36 -8.24 0.06
N GLU A 91 2.01 -9.22 -0.56
CA GLU A 91 1.40 -10.51 -0.91
C GLU A 91 0.93 -11.26 0.35
N ARG A 92 1.77 -11.29 1.41
CA ARG A 92 1.39 -11.86 2.71
C ARG A 92 0.24 -11.12 3.37
N LEU A 93 0.19 -9.80 3.23
CA LEU A 93 -0.92 -8.98 3.74
C LEU A 93 -2.21 -9.38 3.04
N PHE A 94 -2.25 -9.38 1.70
CA PHE A 94 -3.45 -9.75 0.94
C PHE A 94 -3.93 -11.16 1.28
N GLY A 95 -3.03 -12.15 1.35
CA GLY A 95 -3.40 -13.51 1.75
C GLY A 95 -3.94 -13.61 3.18
N ARG A 96 -3.56 -12.71 4.09
CA ARG A 96 -4.16 -12.63 5.43
C ARG A 96 -5.54 -11.96 5.40
N LEU A 97 -5.72 -10.93 4.57
CA LEU A 97 -7.01 -10.25 4.43
C LEU A 97 -8.07 -11.19 3.85
N ASP A 98 -7.70 -12.00 2.85
CA ASP A 98 -8.61 -12.99 2.26
C ASP A 98 -9.07 -14.07 3.24
N ARG A 99 -8.24 -14.43 4.21
CA ARG A 99 -8.60 -15.41 5.24
C ARG A 99 -9.49 -14.83 6.35
N ALA A 100 -9.56 -13.50 6.44
CA ALA A 100 -10.29 -12.79 7.47
C ALA A 100 -11.62 -12.20 7.00
N ALA A 101 -11.87 -12.17 5.68
CA ALA A 101 -13.12 -11.76 5.05
C ALA A 101 -14.06 -12.96 4.85
#